data_AF-A0A9P0HBN0-F1
#
_entry.id   AF-A0A9P0HBN0-F1
#
_cell.length_a   1.000
_cell.length_b   1.000
_cell.length_c   1.000
_cell.angle_alpha   90.00
_cell.angle_beta   90.00
_cell.angle_gamma   90.00
#
_symmetry.space_group_name_H-M   'P 1'
#
loop_
_entity.id
_entity.type
_entity.pdbx_description
1 polymer ?
#
loop_
_entity_poly.entity_id
_entity_poly.type
_entity_poly.pdbx_seq_one_letter_code
_entity_poly.pdbx_strand_id
1 'polypeptide(L)'
;MESRCRLTVFFDTPHSLARRVIFRSLSWPVWYTVFIVVLQVLGTCFILETVLNEISKRGNFDDSLYGLALTVSLFQSLAIPITYWWESSDLLRYFEDWYYFQEEFGRDDLDFALTGLIKTACIIHLPILISMLVGGAYLFNDFRFIVFSPCVTAVGSLSATLLFWCITLYELRAASDKLMKKIIGAGCRNMYQSRILWQKLSNLTTTLGESCGRTGLAVCVLIFTTFVLTTYGFLSLGIDHSFTKSFFAFLFTSLFCMTIQFIMCDAAHRTTLAVCFIFSVFFS
;
A
#
# COMPACT_ATOMS: atom_id res chain seq x y z
N MET A 1 14.72 37.46 -3.33
CA MET A 1 15.06 36.33 -4.24
C MET A 1 15.15 35.09 -3.36
N GLU A 2 14.03 34.59 -2.87
CA GLU A 2 13.10 33.71 -3.60
C GLU A 2 13.69 32.32 -3.79
N SER A 3 13.48 31.47 -2.78
CA SER A 3 13.52 30.02 -2.90
C SER A 3 12.52 29.43 -1.90
N ARG A 4 11.23 29.74 -2.13
CA ARG A 4 10.11 28.98 -1.56
C ARG A 4 10.13 27.60 -2.19
N CYS A 5 10.72 26.61 -1.52
CA CYS A 5 10.52 25.21 -1.88
C CYS A 5 9.19 24.76 -1.27
N ARG A 6 8.10 25.15 -1.94
CA ARG A 6 6.73 24.70 -1.69
C ARG A 6 6.63 23.22 -2.02
N LEU A 7 6.47 22.38 -0.99
CA LEU A 7 5.95 21.02 -1.15
C LEU A 7 4.47 21.00 -0.75
N THR A 8 3.70 21.71 -1.56
CA THR A 8 2.23 21.80 -1.56
C THR A 8 1.63 20.90 -2.66
N VAL A 9 2.26 19.74 -2.93
CA VAL A 9 1.88 18.90 -4.07
C VAL A 9 1.01 17.70 -3.68
N PHE A 10 0.99 17.27 -2.41
CA PHE A 10 0.19 16.11 -2.00
C PHE A 10 -1.10 16.45 -1.22
N PHE A 11 -1.17 17.62 -0.58
CA PHE A 11 -2.27 17.98 0.33
C PHE A 11 -2.82 19.40 0.17
N ASP A 12 -2.31 20.19 -0.78
CA ASP A 12 -2.87 21.52 -1.07
C ASP A 12 -3.97 21.38 -2.12
N THR A 13 -4.99 20.57 -1.81
CA THR A 13 -6.26 20.70 -2.51
C THR A 13 -6.96 21.95 -1.97
N PRO A 14 -7.11 23.03 -2.78
CA PRO A 14 -7.83 24.21 -2.33
C PRO A 14 -9.26 23.82 -1.93
N HIS A 15 -9.78 24.39 -0.83
CA HIS A 15 -11.14 24.20 -0.29
C HIS A 15 -12.29 24.24 -1.32
N SER A 16 -12.04 24.76 -2.52
CA SER A 16 -12.99 24.79 -3.63
C SER A 16 -13.15 23.45 -4.38
N LEU A 17 -12.21 22.50 -4.22
CA LEU A 17 -12.28 21.17 -4.82
C LEU A 17 -13.08 20.20 -3.96
N ALA A 18 -12.87 20.14 -2.63
CA ALA A 18 -13.58 19.18 -1.76
C ALA A 18 -15.10 19.38 -1.73
N ARG A 19 -15.59 20.64 -1.73
CA ARG A 19 -17.04 20.93 -1.82
C ARG A 19 -17.61 20.75 -3.24
N ARG A 20 -16.76 20.51 -4.25
CA ARG A 20 -17.13 20.51 -5.67
C ARG A 20 -16.47 19.40 -6.48
N VAL A 21 -16.08 18.27 -5.87
CA VAL A 21 -15.89 17.03 -6.63
C VAL A 21 -17.25 16.35 -6.79
N ILE A 22 -18.18 17.09 -7.39
CA ILE A 22 -19.16 16.43 -8.25
C ILE A 22 -18.27 15.97 -9.41
N PHE A 23 -17.80 14.72 -9.38
CA PHE A 23 -17.30 14.11 -10.60
C PHE A 23 -18.45 14.25 -11.59
N ARG A 24 -18.35 15.26 -12.46
CA ARG A 24 -19.17 15.31 -13.67
C ARG A 24 -18.79 13.98 -14.32
N SER A 25 -19.70 13.01 -14.28
CA SER A 25 -19.47 11.62 -14.74
C SER A 25 -18.89 11.58 -16.16
N LEU A 26 -19.01 12.70 -16.86
CA LEU A 26 -18.49 13.03 -18.16
C LEU A 26 -17.25 13.94 -18.12
N SER A 27 -16.24 13.64 -17.31
CA SER A 27 -14.94 14.32 -17.35
C SER A 27 -13.91 13.43 -18.07
N TRP A 28 -13.02 14.05 -18.84
CA TRP A 28 -11.98 13.36 -19.61
C TRP A 28 -11.11 12.40 -18.78
N PRO A 29 -10.71 12.73 -17.52
CA PRO A 29 -9.92 11.81 -16.69
C PRO A 29 -10.68 10.53 -16.32
N VAL A 30 -12.00 10.59 -16.14
CA VAL A 30 -12.82 9.41 -15.82
C VAL A 30 -12.87 8.46 -17.01
N TRP A 31 -13.01 8.98 -18.24
CA TRP A 31 -12.96 8.14 -19.44
C TRP A 31 -11.59 7.50 -19.65
N TYR A 32 -10.50 8.23 -19.38
CA TYR A 32 -9.15 7.70 -19.45
C TYR A 32 -8.93 6.55 -18.45
N THR A 33 -9.34 6.71 -17.19
CA THR A 33 -9.19 5.66 -16.18
C THR A 33 -10.08 4.46 -16.48
N VAL A 34 -11.33 4.66 -16.90
CA VAL A 34 -12.23 3.57 -17.32
C VAL A 34 -11.63 2.81 -18.50
N PHE A 35 -11.12 3.50 -19.52
CA PHE A 35 -10.52 2.87 -20.68
C PHE A 35 -9.30 2.01 -20.31
N ILE A 36 -8.40 2.52 -19.47
CA ILE A 36 -7.23 1.77 -19.00
C ILE A 36 -7.63 0.55 -18.18
N VAL A 37 -8.60 0.70 -17.27
CA VAL A 37 -9.08 -0.42 -16.45
C VAL A 37 -9.72 -1.49 -17.33
N VAL A 38 -10.53 -1.11 -18.32
CA VAL A 38 -11.12 -2.06 -19.27
C VAL A 38 -10.03 -2.78 -20.06
N LEU A 39 -9.04 -2.05 -20.58
CA LEU A 39 -7.91 -2.65 -21.30
C LEU A 39 -7.13 -3.63 -20.40
N GLN A 40 -6.87 -3.24 -19.16
CA GLN A 40 -6.17 -4.06 -18.17
C GLN A 40 -6.96 -5.32 -17.81
N VAL A 41 -8.28 -5.20 -17.61
CA VAL A 41 -9.16 -6.35 -17.32
C VAL A 41 -9.18 -7.31 -18.51
N LEU A 42 -9.38 -6.81 -19.73
CA LEU A 42 -9.38 -7.64 -20.93
C LEU A 42 -8.03 -8.35 -21.14
N GLY A 43 -6.92 -7.62 -20.98
CA GLY A 43 -5.58 -8.20 -21.06
C GLY A 43 -5.32 -9.27 -20.00
N THR A 44 -5.78 -9.03 -18.77
CA THR A 44 -5.64 -9.99 -17.66
C THR A 44 -6.48 -11.24 -17.89
N CYS A 45 -7.72 -11.11 -18.39
CA CYS A 45 -8.57 -12.27 -18.71
C CYS A 45 -7.96 -13.13 -19.83
N PHE A 46 -7.47 -12.52 -20.90
CA PHE A 46 -6.83 -13.24 -22.01
C PHE A 46 -5.59 -14.02 -21.55
N ILE A 47 -4.78 -13.40 -20.68
CA ILE A 47 -3.58 -14.02 -20.15
C ILE A 47 -3.93 -15.12 -19.14
N LEU A 48 -4.95 -14.92 -18.31
CA LEU A 48 -5.44 -15.94 -17.39
C LEU A 48 -5.86 -17.21 -18.13
N GLU A 49 -6.62 -17.08 -19.23
CA GLU A 49 -7.00 -18.20 -20.08
C GLU A 49 -5.76 -18.91 -20.68
N THR A 50 -4.78 -18.13 -21.15
CA THR A 50 -3.52 -18.66 -21.69
C THR A 50 -2.74 -19.45 -20.63
N VAL A 51 -2.63 -18.91 -19.41
CA VAL A 51 -1.91 -19.54 -18.30
C VAL A 51 -2.61 -20.81 -17.84
N LEU A 52 -3.94 -20.79 -17.67
CA LEU A 52 -4.72 -21.97 -17.29
C LEU A 52 -4.60 -23.10 -18.32
N ASN A 53 -4.64 -22.75 -19.61
CA ASN A 53 -4.47 -23.71 -20.69
C ASN A 53 -3.05 -24.31 -20.74
N GLU A 54 -2.02 -23.53 -20.42
CA GLU A 54 -0.63 -24.04 -20.34
C GLU A 54 -0.40 -24.92 -19.11
N ILE A 55 -0.95 -24.56 -17.94
CA ILE A 55 -0.91 -25.39 -16.73
C ILE A 55 -1.56 -26.75 -17.02
N SER A 56 -2.73 -26.75 -17.66
CA SER A 56 -3.45 -27.99 -18.01
C SER A 56 -2.65 -28.90 -18.95
N LYS A 57 -1.73 -28.36 -19.73
CA LYS A 57 -0.93 -29.13 -20.70
C LYS A 57 0.38 -29.66 -20.12
N ARG A 58 1.04 -28.91 -19.23
CA ARG A 58 2.41 -29.22 -18.81
C ARG A 58 2.53 -30.28 -17.75
N GLY A 59 1.50 -30.57 -16.94
CA GLY A 59 1.44 -31.71 -16.01
C GLY A 59 2.51 -31.78 -14.90
N ASN A 60 3.58 -30.99 -14.99
CA ASN A 60 4.64 -30.91 -14.00
C ASN A 60 4.16 -30.14 -12.78
N PHE A 61 4.49 -30.68 -11.61
CA PHE A 61 4.07 -30.15 -10.32
C PHE A 61 4.61 -28.74 -10.07
N ASP A 62 5.88 -28.51 -10.35
CA ASP A 62 6.54 -27.20 -10.17
C ASP A 62 5.92 -26.13 -11.07
N ASP A 63 5.74 -26.44 -12.36
CA ASP A 63 5.10 -25.55 -13.34
C ASP A 63 3.65 -25.20 -12.92
N SER A 64 2.96 -26.14 -12.26
CA SER A 64 1.61 -25.94 -11.74
C SER A 64 1.58 -25.00 -10.54
N LEU A 65 2.54 -25.11 -9.60
CA LEU A 65 2.69 -24.19 -8.47
C LEU A 65 3.02 -22.77 -8.93
N TYR A 66 3.92 -22.64 -9.92
CA TYR A 66 4.23 -21.36 -10.54
C TYR A 66 3.03 -20.72 -11.23
N GLY A 67 2.29 -21.51 -12.02
CA GLY A 67 1.08 -21.07 -12.69
C GLY A 67 -0.02 -20.64 -11.71
N LEU A 68 -0.13 -21.31 -10.56
CA LEU A 68 -1.06 -20.94 -9.50
C LEU A 68 -0.68 -19.60 -8.84
N ALA A 69 0.60 -19.38 -8.55
CA ALA A 69 1.08 -18.11 -7.99
C ALA A 69 0.87 -16.94 -8.96
N LEU A 70 1.09 -17.15 -10.25
CA LEU A 70 0.75 -16.18 -11.31
C LEU A 70 -0.75 -15.92 -11.37
N THR A 71 -1.57 -16.96 -11.28
CA THR A 71 -3.03 -16.84 -11.29
C THR A 71 -3.53 -15.98 -10.12
N VAL A 72 -2.99 -16.16 -8.91
CA VAL A 72 -3.31 -15.32 -7.75
C VAL A 72 -2.92 -13.86 -7.99
N SER A 73 -1.75 -13.63 -8.58
CA SER A 73 -1.26 -12.28 -8.91
C SER A 73 -2.09 -11.59 -10.01
N LEU A 74 -2.60 -12.35 -10.98
CA LEU A 74 -3.50 -11.85 -12.03
C LEU A 74 -4.89 -11.55 -11.46
N PHE A 75 -5.42 -12.42 -10.61
CA PHE A 75 -6.70 -12.19 -9.93
C PHE A 75 -6.69 -10.88 -9.14
N GLN A 76 -5.57 -10.60 -8.47
CA GLN A 76 -5.37 -9.34 -7.80
C GLN A 76 -5.44 -8.11 -8.73
N SER A 77 -4.88 -8.21 -9.93
CA SER A 77 -4.93 -7.11 -10.91
C SER A 77 -6.36 -6.75 -11.35
N LEU A 78 -7.29 -7.69 -11.24
CA LEU A 78 -8.71 -7.47 -11.49
C LEU A 78 -9.42 -6.86 -10.28
N ALA A 79 -9.08 -7.31 -9.07
CA ALA A 79 -9.73 -6.89 -7.84
C ALA A 79 -9.34 -5.45 -7.42
N ILE A 80 -8.07 -5.07 -7.60
CA ILE A 80 -7.51 -3.80 -7.10
C ILE A 80 -8.26 -2.55 -7.60
N PRO A 81 -8.53 -2.38 -8.92
CA PRO A 81 -9.22 -1.19 -9.41
C PRO A 81 -10.62 -1.05 -8.81
N ILE A 82 -11.32 -2.17 -8.65
CA ILE A 82 -12.67 -2.22 -8.08
C ILE A 82 -12.64 -1.80 -6.61
N THR A 83 -11.69 -2.33 -5.83
CA THR A 83 -11.54 -1.96 -4.42
C THR A 83 -11.20 -0.48 -4.27
N TYR A 84 -10.33 0.07 -5.12
CA TYR A 84 -9.98 1.48 -5.06
C TYR A 84 -11.13 2.42 -5.38
N TRP A 85 -11.95 2.10 -6.40
CA TRP A 85 -13.13 2.91 -6.68
C TRP A 85 -14.13 2.88 -5.54
N TRP A 86 -14.31 1.72 -4.91
CA TRP A 86 -15.19 1.59 -3.76
C TRP A 86 -14.71 2.43 -2.57
N GLU A 87 -13.43 2.38 -2.25
CA GLU A 87 -12.86 3.07 -1.09
C GLU A 87 -12.58 4.56 -1.31
N SER A 88 -12.61 5.01 -2.57
CA SER A 88 -12.25 6.39 -2.92
C SER A 88 -13.04 7.45 -2.15
N SER A 89 -14.34 7.21 -1.90
CA SER A 89 -15.17 8.16 -1.16
C SER A 89 -14.78 8.27 0.31
N ASP A 90 -14.39 7.16 0.94
CA ASP A 90 -14.02 7.14 2.35
C ASP A 90 -12.60 7.67 2.55
N LEU A 91 -11.70 7.36 1.62
CA LEU A 91 -10.34 7.89 1.59
C LEU A 91 -10.32 9.43 1.38
N LEU A 92 -11.25 9.98 0.59
CA LEU A 92 -11.44 11.43 0.46
C LEU A 92 -11.89 12.07 1.78
N ARG A 93 -12.81 11.44 2.51
CA ARG A 93 -13.25 11.92 3.84
C ARG A 93 -12.10 11.92 4.83
N TYR A 94 -11.28 10.87 4.83
CA TYR A 94 -10.08 10.80 5.66
C TYR A 94 -9.13 11.97 5.40
N PHE A 95 -8.89 12.33 4.15
CA PHE A 95 -8.02 13.47 3.82
C PHE A 95 -8.61 14.81 4.24
N GLU A 96 -9.92 14.97 4.14
CA GLU A 96 -10.61 16.16 4.65
C GLU A 96 -10.49 16.27 6.17
N ASP A 97 -10.71 15.18 6.91
CA ASP A 97 -10.54 15.13 8.37
C ASP A 97 -9.08 15.40 8.78
N TRP A 98 -8.11 14.88 8.03
CA TRP A 98 -6.69 15.15 8.23
C TRP A 98 -6.35 16.63 8.05
N TYR A 99 -6.92 17.27 7.03
CA TYR A 99 -6.71 18.69 6.79
C TYR A 99 -7.22 19.55 7.97
N TYR A 100 -8.44 19.30 8.45
CA TYR A 100 -8.99 20.06 9.59
C TYR A 100 -8.20 19.79 10.88
N PHE A 101 -7.73 18.56 11.09
CA PHE A 101 -6.85 18.24 12.20
C PHE A 101 -5.54 19.04 12.14
N GLN A 102 -4.92 19.14 10.96
CA GLN A 102 -3.68 19.89 10.78
C GLN A 102 -3.88 21.40 11.00
N GLU A 103 -5.02 21.96 10.59
CA GLU A 103 -5.36 23.37 10.82
C GLU A 103 -5.48 23.68 12.32
N GLU A 104 -6.14 22.82 13.09
CA GLU A 104 -6.35 23.02 14.52
C GLU A 104 -5.10 22.68 15.37
N PHE A 105 -4.25 21.76 14.90
CA PHE A 105 -2.97 21.46 15.57
C PHE A 105 -1.96 22.61 15.44
N GLY A 106 -2.07 23.40 14.36
CA GLY A 106 -1.12 24.41 13.94
C GLY A 106 -0.26 23.88 12.80
N ARG A 107 -0.47 24.41 11.58
CA ARG A 107 0.14 23.93 10.33
C ARG A 107 1.68 23.90 10.39
N ASP A 108 2.28 24.86 11.09
CA ASP A 108 3.74 25.00 11.25
C ASP A 108 4.31 24.07 12.34
N ASP A 109 3.55 23.77 13.41
CA ASP A 109 3.94 22.81 14.46
C ASP A 109 3.92 21.38 13.92
N LEU A 110 2.95 21.10 13.05
CA LEU A 110 2.79 19.80 12.41
C LEU A 110 3.65 19.66 11.14
N ASP A 111 4.38 20.69 10.71
CA ASP A 111 5.24 20.59 9.52
C ASP A 111 6.28 19.48 9.78
N PHE A 112 6.12 18.38 9.05
CA PHE A 112 6.94 17.22 9.25
C PHE A 112 8.13 17.32 8.29
N ALA A 113 9.33 16.99 8.77
CA ALA A 113 10.48 16.66 7.90
C ALA A 113 10.23 15.38 7.05
N LEU A 114 8.96 14.98 6.91
CA LEU A 114 8.51 13.77 6.29
C LEU A 114 8.69 13.76 4.80
N THR A 115 8.71 14.94 4.18
CA THR A 115 8.99 15.04 2.76
C THR A 115 10.37 14.48 2.40
N GLY A 116 11.34 14.59 3.32
CA GLY A 116 12.65 13.95 3.18
C GLY A 116 12.56 12.43 3.32
N LEU A 117 11.88 11.95 4.36
CA LEU A 117 11.74 10.52 4.65
C LEU A 117 10.90 9.77 3.59
N ILE A 118 9.77 10.34 3.16
CA ILE A 118 8.95 9.82 2.06
C ILE A 118 9.76 9.81 0.78
N LYS A 119 10.49 10.89 0.46
CA LYS A 119 11.32 10.94 -0.73
C LYS A 119 12.41 9.87 -0.68
N THR A 120 13.07 9.67 0.45
CA THR A 120 14.06 8.58 0.60
C THR A 120 13.42 7.19 0.52
N ALA A 121 12.25 6.99 1.12
CA ALA A 121 11.53 5.72 1.07
C ALA A 121 11.09 5.38 -0.36
N CYS A 122 10.55 6.35 -1.11
CA CYS A 122 10.22 6.19 -2.53
C CYS A 122 11.46 5.92 -3.39
N ILE A 123 12.56 6.64 -3.14
CA ILE A 123 13.83 6.44 -3.87
C ILE A 123 14.42 5.05 -3.61
N ILE A 124 14.29 4.51 -2.39
CA ILE A 124 14.77 3.16 -2.04
C ILE A 124 13.81 2.08 -2.57
N HIS A 125 12.49 2.34 -2.57
CA HIS A 125 11.51 1.36 -3.01
C HIS A 125 11.51 1.16 -4.54
N LEU A 126 11.79 2.22 -5.31
CA LEU A 126 11.84 2.18 -6.77
C LEU A 126 12.86 1.16 -7.33
N PRO A 127 14.14 1.13 -6.92
CA PRO A 127 15.10 0.13 -7.40
C PRO A 127 14.76 -1.28 -6.92
N ILE A 128 14.13 -1.44 -5.75
CA ILE A 128 13.64 -2.75 -5.28
C ILE A 128 12.55 -3.26 -6.21
N LEU A 129 11.59 -2.40 -6.57
CA LEU A 129 10.54 -2.73 -7.54
C LEU A 129 11.14 -3.08 -8.91
N ILE A 130 12.06 -2.27 -9.43
CA ILE A 130 12.72 -2.52 -10.72
C ILE A 130 13.48 -3.85 -10.67
N SER A 131 14.23 -4.11 -9.59
CA SER A 131 14.96 -5.36 -9.39
C SER A 131 14.00 -6.56 -9.36
N MET A 132 12.86 -6.43 -8.69
CA MET A 132 11.84 -7.48 -8.63
C MET A 132 11.19 -7.75 -9.99
N LEU A 133 10.92 -6.69 -10.78
CA LEU A 133 10.40 -6.81 -12.13
C LEU A 133 11.43 -7.44 -13.09
N VAL A 134 12.68 -7.01 -13.04
CA VAL A 134 13.77 -7.55 -13.89
C VAL A 134 14.07 -9.00 -13.49
N GLY A 135 14.12 -9.29 -12.19
CA GLY A 135 14.26 -10.65 -11.66
C GLY A 135 13.13 -11.55 -12.13
N GLY A 136 11.89 -11.07 -12.03
CA GLY A 136 10.72 -11.75 -12.59
C GLY A 136 10.90 -12.01 -14.09
N ALA A 137 11.18 -11.00 -14.90
CA ALA A 137 11.36 -11.14 -16.35
C ALA A 137 12.47 -12.13 -16.73
N TYR A 138 13.57 -12.15 -15.99
CA TYR A 138 14.68 -13.09 -16.22
C TYR A 138 14.30 -14.54 -15.89
N LEU A 139 13.49 -14.72 -14.84
CA LEU A 139 12.96 -16.02 -14.43
C LEU A 139 11.85 -16.52 -15.34
N PHE A 140 11.06 -15.63 -15.93
CA PHE A 140 9.96 -15.93 -16.85
C PHE A 140 10.41 -16.04 -18.33
N ASN A 141 11.69 -16.27 -18.62
CA ASN A 141 12.24 -16.33 -19.98
C ASN A 141 11.50 -17.31 -20.92
N ASP A 142 10.76 -18.27 -20.35
CA ASP A 142 9.94 -19.23 -21.10
C ASP A 142 8.56 -18.70 -21.53
N PHE A 143 8.07 -17.60 -20.93
CA PHE A 143 6.79 -16.98 -21.26
C PHE A 143 6.95 -15.73 -22.14
N ARG A 144 6.04 -15.55 -23.10
CA ARG A 144 6.06 -14.41 -24.02
C ARG A 144 5.93 -13.09 -23.24
N PHE A 145 6.69 -12.05 -23.62
CA PHE A 145 6.68 -10.71 -23.00
C PHE A 145 5.27 -10.10 -22.82
N ILE A 146 4.30 -10.50 -23.65
CA ILE A 146 2.89 -10.11 -23.54
C ILE A 146 2.27 -10.58 -22.21
N VAL A 147 2.61 -11.78 -21.73
CA VAL A 147 2.15 -12.35 -20.44
C VAL A 147 2.70 -11.56 -19.24
N PHE A 148 3.85 -10.90 -19.42
CA PHE A 148 4.52 -10.14 -18.37
C PHE A 148 3.84 -8.78 -18.11
N SER A 149 3.12 -8.21 -19.10
CA SER A 149 2.56 -6.86 -19.00
C SER A 149 1.57 -6.65 -17.85
N PRO A 150 0.57 -7.51 -17.58
CA PRO A 150 -0.34 -7.31 -16.44
C PRO A 150 0.36 -7.60 -15.11
N CYS A 151 1.35 -8.50 -15.09
CA CYS A 151 2.12 -8.81 -13.88
C CYS A 151 2.89 -7.57 -13.39
N VAL A 152 3.44 -6.77 -14.30
CA VAL A 152 4.08 -5.49 -13.97
C VAL A 152 3.09 -4.55 -13.28
N THR A 153 1.87 -4.45 -13.81
CA THR A 153 0.83 -3.59 -13.24
C THR A 153 0.32 -4.13 -11.89
N ALA A 154 0.25 -5.45 -11.72
CA ALA A 154 -0.08 -6.10 -10.44
C ALA A 154 0.91 -5.70 -9.34
N VAL A 155 2.20 -5.91 -9.60
CA VAL A 155 3.28 -5.65 -8.64
C VAL A 155 3.42 -4.14 -8.39
N GLY A 156 3.27 -3.32 -9.44
CA GLY A 156 3.28 -1.86 -9.34
C GLY A 156 2.13 -1.30 -8.50
N SER A 157 0.92 -1.82 -8.65
CA SER A 157 -0.23 -1.38 -7.86
C SER A 157 -0.12 -1.81 -6.40
N LEU A 158 0.30 -3.05 -6.14
CA LEU A 158 0.62 -3.58 -4.81
C LEU A 158 1.62 -2.71 -4.05
N SER A 159 2.76 -2.42 -4.70
CA SER A 159 3.82 -1.60 -4.11
C SER A 159 3.32 -0.20 -3.79
N ALA A 160 2.52 0.40 -4.67
CA ALA A 160 1.90 1.70 -4.42
C ALA A 160 0.93 1.66 -3.20
N THR A 161 0.12 0.61 -3.06
CA THR A 161 -0.77 0.43 -1.90
C THR A 161 0.03 0.34 -0.60
N LEU A 162 1.07 -0.50 -0.59
CA LEU A 162 1.91 -0.71 0.60
C LEU A 162 2.64 0.57 1.00
N LEU A 163 3.21 1.30 0.03
CA LEU A 163 3.84 2.59 0.28
C LEU A 163 2.85 3.59 0.87
N PHE A 164 1.67 3.73 0.26
CA PHE A 164 0.63 4.62 0.76
C PHE A 164 0.28 4.29 2.22
N TRP A 165 0.06 3.01 2.51
CA TRP A 165 -0.31 2.56 3.85
C TRP A 165 0.79 2.84 4.88
N CYS A 166 2.04 2.50 4.58
CA CYS A 166 3.18 2.80 5.45
C CYS A 166 3.36 4.29 5.72
N ILE A 167 3.18 5.14 4.70
CA ILE A 167 3.30 6.60 4.84
C ILE A 167 2.21 7.13 5.77
N THR A 168 0.94 6.75 5.54
CA THR A 168 -0.19 7.22 6.37
C THR A 168 -0.06 6.79 7.84
N LEU A 169 0.37 5.54 8.11
CA LEU A 169 0.61 5.08 9.48
C LEU A 169 1.79 5.80 10.16
N TYR A 170 2.83 6.12 9.40
CA TYR A 170 3.95 6.90 9.92
C TYR A 170 3.52 8.32 10.27
N GLU A 171 2.80 9.00 9.39
CA GLU A 171 2.24 10.36 9.61
C GLU A 171 1.45 10.41 10.92
N LEU A 172 0.54 9.44 11.08
CA LEU A 172 -0.32 9.34 12.24
C LEU A 172 0.47 9.11 13.54
N ARG A 173 1.51 8.27 13.48
CA ARG A 173 2.42 8.06 14.60
C ARG A 173 3.22 9.32 14.93
N ALA A 174 3.75 10.01 13.93
CA ALA A 174 4.50 11.24 14.15
C ALA A 174 3.62 12.35 14.74
N ALA A 175 2.35 12.46 14.31
CA ALA A 175 1.36 13.34 14.91
C ALA A 175 1.09 12.99 16.38
N SER A 176 0.98 11.69 16.69
CA SER A 176 0.83 11.18 18.06
C SER A 176 2.01 11.58 18.96
N ASP A 177 3.24 11.37 18.50
CA ASP A 177 4.44 11.71 19.26
C ASP A 177 4.58 13.23 19.48
N LYS A 178 4.23 14.05 18.49
CA LYS A 178 4.20 15.51 18.62
C LYS A 178 3.13 15.96 19.62
N LEU A 179 1.93 15.40 19.54
CA LEU A 179 0.84 15.70 20.49
C LEU A 179 1.26 15.37 21.93
N MET A 180 1.90 14.21 22.12
CA MET A 180 2.41 13.80 23.42
C MET A 180 3.44 14.78 24.00
N LYS A 181 4.42 15.20 23.18
CA LYS A 181 5.40 16.22 23.60
C LYS A 181 4.73 17.55 23.97
N LYS A 182 3.69 17.94 23.22
CA LYS A 182 2.90 19.15 23.50
C LYS A 182 2.14 19.04 24.83
N ILE A 183 1.58 17.87 25.14
CA ILE A 183 0.90 17.61 26.43
C ILE A 183 1.90 17.69 27.60
N ILE A 184 3.04 17.01 27.49
CA ILE A 184 4.07 16.99 28.55
C ILE A 184 4.65 18.40 28.75
N GLY A 185 4.92 19.13 27.67
CA GLY A 185 5.51 20.47 27.73
C GLY A 185 4.55 21.57 28.23
N ALA A 186 3.25 21.48 27.91
CA ALA A 186 2.26 22.47 28.33
C ALA A 186 1.70 22.23 29.75
N GLY A 187 1.85 21.02 30.30
CA GLY A 187 1.28 20.63 31.59
C GLY A 187 -0.26 20.73 31.61
N CYS A 188 -0.85 20.89 32.81
CA CYS A 188 -2.31 20.97 32.99
C CYS A 188 -2.99 22.19 32.33
N ARG A 189 -2.21 23.15 31.81
CA ARG A 189 -2.71 24.47 31.41
C ARG A 189 -3.67 24.42 30.22
N ASN A 190 -3.48 23.48 29.29
CA ASN A 190 -4.30 23.30 28.09
C ASN A 190 -4.83 21.87 27.92
N MET A 191 -5.08 21.16 29.04
CA MET A 191 -5.49 19.74 29.00
C MET A 191 -6.79 19.51 28.21
N TYR A 192 -7.73 20.48 28.26
CA TYR A 192 -8.98 20.42 27.49
C TYR A 192 -8.73 20.42 25.97
N GLN A 193 -7.91 21.34 25.47
CA GLN A 193 -7.58 21.40 24.04
C GLN A 193 -6.83 20.15 23.61
N SER A 194 -5.81 19.73 24.36
CA SER A 194 -5.06 18.51 24.05
C SER A 194 -5.94 17.26 24.00
N ARG A 195 -6.98 17.18 24.85
CA ARG A 195 -7.96 16.09 24.81
C ARG A 195 -8.79 16.09 23.53
N ILE A 196 -9.23 17.25 23.07
CA ILE A 196 -9.96 17.38 21.79
C ILE A 196 -9.07 16.95 20.62
N LEU A 197 -7.81 17.42 20.58
CA LEU A 197 -6.88 17.03 19.52
C LEU A 197 -6.59 15.53 19.55
N TRP A 198 -6.43 14.93 20.73
CA TRP A 198 -6.28 13.48 20.86
C TRP A 198 -7.51 12.73 20.36
N GLN A 199 -8.72 13.18 20.71
CA GLN A 199 -9.95 12.54 20.26
C GLN A 199 -10.08 12.60 18.73
N LYS A 200 -9.72 13.74 18.12
CA LYS A 200 -9.66 13.87 16.66
C LYS A 200 -8.62 12.92 16.06
N LEU A 201 -7.41 12.85 16.62
CA LEU A 201 -6.36 11.92 16.16
C LEU A 201 -6.81 10.44 16.24
N SER A 202 -7.50 10.06 17.32
CA SER A 202 -8.08 8.73 17.48
C SER A 202 -9.19 8.45 16.46
N ASN A 203 -10.02 9.46 16.16
CA ASN A 203 -11.01 9.36 15.09
C ASN A 203 -10.34 9.17 13.72
N LEU A 204 -9.31 9.96 13.40
CA LEU A 204 -8.54 9.80 12.16
C LEU A 204 -7.92 8.41 12.03
N THR A 205 -7.38 7.86 13.14
CA THR A 205 -6.84 6.49 13.19
C THR A 205 -7.91 5.45 12.83
N THR A 206 -9.12 5.64 13.38
CA THR A 206 -10.26 4.74 13.16
C THR A 206 -10.77 4.87 11.71
N THR A 207 -10.97 6.09 11.22
CA THR A 207 -11.39 6.36 9.83
C THR A 207 -10.38 5.80 8.82
N LEU A 208 -9.07 5.90 9.10
CA LEU A 208 -8.03 5.29 8.27
C LEU A 208 -8.16 3.76 8.24
N GLY A 209 -8.39 3.15 9.40
CA GLY A 209 -8.64 1.72 9.53
C GLY A 209 -9.89 1.26 8.78
N GLU A 210 -10.97 2.03 8.80
CA GLU A 210 -12.20 1.72 8.07
C GLU A 210 -12.03 1.90 6.55
N SER A 211 -11.37 2.99 6.14
CA SER A 211 -11.21 3.35 4.72
C SER A 211 -10.17 2.48 4.01
N CYS A 212 -9.02 2.25 4.65
CA CYS A 212 -7.89 1.51 4.07
C CYS A 212 -7.75 0.09 4.62
N GLY A 213 -8.56 -0.32 5.60
CA GLY A 213 -8.47 -1.65 6.20
C GLY A 213 -8.94 -2.75 5.26
N ARG A 214 -9.89 -2.46 4.36
CA ARG A 214 -10.42 -3.43 3.40
C ARG A 214 -9.37 -3.76 2.32
N THR A 215 -8.80 -2.75 1.65
CA THR A 215 -7.64 -2.93 0.76
C THR A 215 -6.42 -3.48 1.50
N GLY A 216 -6.11 -2.97 2.69
CA GLY A 216 -5.00 -3.47 3.50
C GLY A 216 -5.13 -4.95 3.82
N LEU A 217 -6.31 -5.41 4.26
CA LEU A 217 -6.58 -6.82 4.55
C LEU A 217 -6.53 -7.68 3.29
N ALA A 218 -7.10 -7.22 2.17
CA ALA A 218 -7.02 -7.93 0.90
C ALA A 218 -5.56 -8.12 0.46
N VAL A 219 -4.74 -7.06 0.52
CA VAL A 219 -3.31 -7.11 0.19
C VAL A 219 -2.56 -8.05 1.14
N CYS A 220 -2.82 -7.99 2.45
CA CYS A 220 -2.20 -8.90 3.42
C CYS A 220 -2.54 -10.37 3.14
N VAL A 221 -3.80 -10.69 2.83
CA VAL A 221 -4.21 -12.05 2.46
C VAL A 221 -3.47 -12.50 1.20
N LEU A 222 -3.37 -11.65 0.18
CA LEU A 222 -2.69 -11.99 -1.08
C LEU A 222 -1.20 -12.23 -0.90
N ILE A 223 -0.52 -11.39 -0.13
CA ILE A 223 0.90 -11.57 0.22
C ILE A 223 1.09 -12.86 1.00
N PHE A 224 0.19 -13.16 1.94
CA PHE A 224 0.23 -14.40 2.72
C PHE A 224 0.01 -15.64 1.86
N THR A 225 -0.98 -15.63 0.96
CA THR A 225 -1.21 -16.73 0.00
C THR A 225 0.02 -16.94 -0.89
N THR A 226 0.61 -15.86 -1.39
CA THR A 226 1.84 -15.91 -2.21
C THR A 226 3.02 -16.47 -1.40
N PHE A 227 3.15 -16.08 -0.13
CA PHE A 227 4.15 -16.63 0.79
C PHE A 227 3.98 -18.15 0.98
N VAL A 228 2.76 -18.63 1.20
CA VAL A 228 2.49 -20.07 1.37
C VAL A 228 2.85 -20.84 0.10
N LEU A 229 2.41 -20.36 -1.07
CA LEU A 229 2.69 -21.01 -2.35
C LEU A 229 4.18 -21.07 -2.68
N THR A 230 4.89 -19.96 -2.50
CA THR A 230 6.33 -19.86 -2.79
C THR A 230 7.16 -20.67 -1.80
N THR A 231 6.77 -20.70 -0.52
CA THR A 231 7.44 -21.53 0.50
C THR A 231 7.25 -23.01 0.20
N TYR A 232 6.06 -23.41 -0.24
CA TYR A 232 5.81 -24.79 -0.65
C TYR A 232 6.62 -25.18 -1.90
N GLY A 233 6.67 -24.33 -2.91
CA GLY A 233 7.51 -24.54 -4.11
C GLY A 233 9.01 -24.61 -3.78
N PHE A 234 9.49 -23.74 -2.88
CA PHE A 234 10.85 -23.79 -2.35
C PHE A 234 11.13 -25.12 -1.63
N LEU A 235 10.22 -25.58 -0.77
CA LEU A 235 10.41 -26.80 0.00
C LEU A 235 10.39 -28.05 -0.89
N SER A 236 9.50 -28.10 -1.89
CA SER A 236 9.41 -29.18 -2.87
C SER A 236 10.72 -29.35 -3.64
N LEU A 237 11.24 -28.26 -4.24
CA LEU A 237 12.51 -28.27 -4.96
C LEU A 237 13.72 -28.57 -4.06
N GLY A 238 13.65 -28.15 -2.80
CA GLY A 238 14.69 -28.43 -1.80
C GLY A 238 14.79 -29.91 -1.43
N ILE A 239 13.64 -30.60 -1.32
CA ILE A 239 13.59 -32.05 -1.05
C ILE A 239 14.18 -32.82 -2.24
N ASP A 240 13.85 -32.41 -3.46
CA ASP A 240 14.34 -33.02 -4.70
C ASP A 240 15.80 -32.66 -5.04
N HIS A 241 16.53 -32.00 -4.12
CA HIS A 241 17.94 -31.58 -4.25
C HIS A 241 18.24 -30.80 -5.54
N SER A 242 17.22 -30.19 -6.12
CA SER A 242 17.29 -29.53 -7.42
C SER A 242 17.53 -28.04 -7.21
N PHE A 243 18.80 -27.64 -7.08
CA PHE A 243 19.22 -26.23 -6.96
C PHE A 243 19.15 -25.48 -8.29
N THR A 244 17.96 -25.47 -8.88
CA THR A 244 17.67 -24.79 -10.15
C THR A 244 17.43 -23.29 -9.92
N LYS A 245 17.45 -22.47 -10.98
CA LYS A 245 17.11 -21.03 -10.90
C LYS A 245 15.75 -20.78 -10.20
N SER A 246 14.80 -21.66 -10.42
CA SER A 246 13.47 -21.72 -9.79
C SER A 246 13.53 -21.77 -8.25
N PHE A 247 14.46 -22.53 -7.68
CA PHE A 247 14.64 -22.64 -6.23
C PHE A 247 14.99 -21.30 -5.60
N PHE A 248 15.97 -20.58 -6.17
CA PHE A 248 16.38 -19.26 -5.68
C PHE A 248 15.27 -18.21 -5.84
N ALA A 249 14.46 -18.31 -6.91
CA ALA A 249 13.32 -17.44 -7.12
C ALA A 249 12.26 -17.58 -6.02
N PHE A 250 11.90 -18.82 -5.69
CA PHE A 250 10.93 -19.09 -4.63
C PHE A 250 11.45 -18.70 -3.25
N LEU A 251 12.74 -18.96 -2.96
CA LEU A 251 13.37 -18.53 -1.71
C LEU A 251 13.33 -17.01 -1.56
N PHE A 252 13.78 -16.28 -2.58
CA PHE A 252 13.80 -14.81 -2.56
C PHE A 252 12.38 -14.24 -2.40
N THR A 253 11.42 -14.78 -3.13
CA THR A 253 10.02 -14.32 -3.08
C THR A 253 9.40 -14.60 -1.70
N SER A 254 9.63 -15.78 -1.12
CA SER A 254 9.12 -16.13 0.21
C SER A 254 9.69 -15.20 1.30
N LEU A 255 11.00 -14.96 1.29
CA LEU A 255 11.65 -14.03 2.23
C LEU A 255 11.14 -12.59 2.06
N PHE A 256 10.92 -12.16 0.82
CA PHE A 256 10.38 -10.84 0.51
C PHE A 256 8.95 -10.66 1.03
N CYS A 257 8.07 -11.63 0.77
CA CYS A 257 6.70 -11.62 1.28
C CYS A 257 6.67 -11.60 2.82
N MET A 258 7.51 -12.42 3.47
CA MET A 258 7.64 -12.44 4.93
C MET A 258 8.10 -11.09 5.48
N THR A 259 9.09 -10.46 4.85
CA THR A 259 9.64 -9.17 5.28
C THR A 259 8.60 -8.06 5.17
N ILE A 260 7.86 -7.98 4.05
CA ILE A 260 6.80 -6.99 3.88
C ILE A 260 5.70 -7.19 4.92
N GLN A 261 5.25 -8.44 5.12
CA GLN A 261 4.18 -8.72 6.07
C GLN A 261 4.60 -8.37 7.50
N PHE A 262 5.85 -8.62 7.87
CA PHE A 262 6.41 -8.19 9.15
C PHE A 262 6.42 -6.66 9.30
N ILE A 263 6.90 -5.92 8.29
CA ILE A 263 6.95 -4.44 8.30
C ILE A 263 5.55 -3.86 8.45
N MET A 264 4.57 -4.40 7.72
CA MET A 264 3.17 -3.95 7.80
C MET A 264 2.60 -4.15 9.20
N CYS A 265 2.77 -5.33 9.78
CA CYS A 265 2.30 -5.62 11.13
C CYS A 265 3.02 -4.78 12.20
N ASP A 266 4.34 -4.60 12.09
CA ASP A 266 5.12 -3.76 13.03
C ASP A 266 4.70 -2.29 12.94
N ALA A 267 4.51 -1.75 11.74
CA ALA A 267 4.04 -0.38 11.54
C ALA A 267 2.66 -0.16 12.18
N ALA A 268 1.71 -1.06 11.90
CA ALA A 268 0.36 -0.99 12.47
C ALA A 268 0.38 -1.10 14.01
N HIS A 269 1.17 -2.03 14.55
CA HIS A 269 1.31 -2.22 15.99
C HIS A 269 1.89 -0.97 16.67
N ARG A 270 2.96 -0.39 16.12
CA ARG A 270 3.60 0.82 16.68
C ARG A 270 2.68 2.03 16.66
N THR A 271 1.92 2.22 15.58
CA THR A 271 0.95 3.34 15.51
C THR A 271 -0.16 3.16 16.53
N THR A 272 -0.67 1.94 16.70
CA THR A 272 -1.70 1.63 17.72
C THR A 272 -1.17 1.89 19.13
N LEU A 273 0.05 1.47 19.44
CA LEU A 273 0.69 1.72 20.74
C LEU A 273 0.87 3.22 21.00
N ALA A 274 1.28 4.01 20.00
CA ALA A 274 1.49 5.44 20.16
C ALA A 274 0.19 6.17 20.55
N VAL A 275 -0.92 5.85 19.87
CA VAL A 275 -2.24 6.44 20.16
C VAL A 275 -2.76 5.99 21.53
N CYS A 276 -2.57 4.72 21.88
CA CYS A 276 -2.97 4.15 23.17
C CYS A 276 -2.15 4.74 24.34
N PHE A 277 -0.86 5.00 24.16
CA PHE A 277 -0.03 5.57 25.22
C PHE A 277 -0.49 6.98 25.62
N ILE A 278 -0.99 7.79 24.67
CA ILE A 278 -1.61 9.09 25.00
C ILE A 278 -2.85 8.91 25.89
N PHE A 279 -3.67 7.88 25.62
CA PHE A 279 -4.85 7.58 26.44
C PHE A 279 -4.45 7.32 27.90
N SER A 280 -3.42 6.50 28.14
CA SER A 280 -2.94 6.23 29.50
C SER A 280 -2.49 7.50 30.23
N VAL A 281 -1.88 8.47 29.55
CA VAL A 281 -1.45 9.74 30.15
C VAL A 281 -2.62 10.63 30.57
N PHE A 282 -3.77 10.56 29.89
CA PHE A 282 -4.95 11.34 30.28
C PHE A 282 -5.71 10.77 31.49
N PHE A 283 -5.52 9.47 31.79
CA PHE A 283 -6.23 8.77 32.87
C PHE A 283 -5.35 8.42 34.08
N SER A 284 -4.06 8.78 34.05
CA SER A 284 -3.13 8.71 35.19
C SER A 284 -3.00 10.06 35.89
#